data_AF-A0A521VKJ9-F1
#
_entry.id   AF-A0A521VKJ9-F1
#
_cell.length_a   1.000
_cell.length_b   1.000
_cell.length_c   1.000
_cell.angle_alpha   90.00
_cell.angle_beta   90.00
_cell.angle_gamma   90.00
#
_symmetry.space_group_name_H-M   'P 1'
#
loop_
_entity.id
_entity.type
_entity.pdbx_description
1 polymer ?
#
loop_
_entity_poly.entity_id
_entity_poly.type
_entity_poly.pdbx_seq_one_letter_code
_entity_poly.pdbx_strand_id
1 'polypeptide(L)' 'MASKGSGAVYKIVDVIGTSPTSWEDAARNAVKTASKSLRDLRIAE' A
#
# COMPACT_ATOMS: atom_id res chain seq x y z
N MET A 1 -6.94 -34.25 9.24
CA MET A 1 -7.52 -33.21 8.35
C MET A 1 -6.55 -32.04 8.33
N ALA A 2 -5.74 -31.92 7.27
CA ALA A 2 -4.74 -30.84 7.18
C ALA A 2 -5.45 -29.50 6.93
N SER A 3 -5.16 -28.47 7.74
CA SER A 3 -5.58 -27.10 7.45
C SER A 3 -4.81 -26.62 6.23
N LYS A 4 -5.41 -26.76 5.05
CA LYS A 4 -4.93 -26.13 3.83
C LYS A 4 -5.03 -24.63 4.06
N GLY A 5 -3.87 -23.96 4.21
CA GLY A 5 -3.80 -22.54 4.50
C GLY A 5 -4.70 -21.76 3.55
N SER A 6 -5.70 -21.09 4.12
CA SER A 6 -6.59 -20.20 3.39
C SER A 6 -5.72 -19.13 2.72
N GLY A 7 -5.57 -19.17 1.40
CA GLY A 7 -4.78 -18.17 0.67
C GLY A 7 -5.28 -16.76 1.01
N ALA A 8 -4.37 -15.87 1.39
CA ALA A 8 -4.72 -14.49 1.67
C ALA A 8 -5.11 -13.77 0.37
N VAL A 9 -6.29 -13.14 0.36
CA VAL A 9 -6.75 -12.32 -0.76
C VAL A 9 -6.22 -10.91 -0.56
N TYR A 10 -5.54 -10.38 -1.57
CA TYR A 10 -4.99 -9.02 -1.56
C TYR A 10 -5.67 -8.17 -2.63
N LYS A 11 -5.86 -6.89 -2.30
CA LYS A 11 -6.31 -5.88 -3.26
C LYS A 11 -5.11 -5.03 -3.65
N ILE A 12 -4.81 -4.98 -4.95
CA ILE A 12 -3.83 -4.05 -5.51
C ILE A 12 -4.58 -2.77 -5.88
N VAL A 13 -4.00 -1.62 -5.52
CA VAL A 13 -4.53 -0.30 -5.85
C VAL A 13 -3.38 0.60 -6.29
N ASP A 14 -3.62 1.38 -7.34
CA ASP A 14 -2.64 2.35 -7.82
C ASP A 14 -2.86 3.69 -7.13
N VAL A 15 -1.77 4.31 -6.68
CA VAL A 15 -1.79 5.61 -6.01
C VAL A 15 -0.72 6.51 -6.60
N ILE A 16 -1.01 7.81 -6.66
CA ILE A 16 -0.07 8.82 -7.14
C ILE A 16 0.15 9.83 -6.02
N GLY A 17 1.41 9.97 -5.62
CA GLY A 17 1.85 11.05 -4.75
C GLY A 17 2.65 12.07 -5.54
N THR A 18 2.69 13.30 -5.02
CA THR A 18 3.48 14.38 -5.59
C THR A 18 4.30 15.04 -4.50
N SER A 19 5.44 15.59 -4.89
CA SER A 19 6.27 16.41 -4.02
C SER A 19 7.12 17.35 -4.87
N PRO A 20 7.30 18.62 -4.45
CA PRO A 20 8.26 19.52 -5.08
C PRO A 20 9.72 19.18 -4.72
N THR A 21 9.93 18.32 -3.73
CA THR A 21 11.26 18.08 -3.14
C THR A 21 12.00 16.95 -3.83
N SER A 22 11.39 15.76 -3.91
CA SER A 22 11.99 14.59 -4.55
C SER A 22 10.94 13.53 -4.85
N TRP A 23 11.32 12.54 -5.65
CA TRP A 23 10.48 11.39 -5.95
C TRP A 23 10.21 10.53 -4.70
N GLU A 24 11.20 10.32 -3.84
CA GLU A 24 11.05 9.54 -2.60
C GLU A 24 10.07 10.21 -1.63
N ASP A 25 10.06 11.55 -1.59
CA ASP A 25 9.10 12.29 -0.80
C ASP A 25 7.68 12.17 -1.37
N ALA A 26 7.54 12.21 -2.69
CA ALA A 26 6.26 11.95 -3.37
C ALA A 26 5.72 10.55 -3.05
N ALA A 27 6.57 9.52 -3.09
CA ALA A 27 6.20 8.15 -2.73
C ALA A 27 5.74 8.04 -1.26
N ARG A 28 6.49 8.65 -0.32
CA ARG A 28 6.09 8.72 1.09
C ARG A 28 4.73 9.40 1.28
N ASN A 29 4.47 10.49 0.57
CA ASN A 29 3.19 11.22 0.63
C ASN A 29 2.03 10.36 0.13
N ALA A 30 2.22 9.58 -0.93
CA ALA A 30 1.21 8.65 -1.45
C ALA A 30 0.82 7.61 -0.40
N VAL A 31 1.80 6.91 0.16
CA VAL A 31 1.59 5.84 1.16
C VAL A 31 0.93 6.42 2.43
N LYS A 32 1.42 7.56 2.93
CA LYS A 32 0.87 8.22 4.12
C LYS A 32 -0.58 8.67 3.95
N THR A 33 -0.97 9.04 2.73
CA THR A 33 -2.35 9.43 2.43
C THR A 33 -3.24 8.20 2.32
N ALA A 34 -2.79 7.18 1.60
CA ALA A 34 -3.50 5.91 1.45
C ALA A 34 -3.75 5.20 2.79
N SER A 35 -2.79 5.24 3.71
CA SER A 35 -2.90 4.60 5.03
C SER A 35 -3.98 5.19 5.93
N LYS A 36 -4.53 6.38 5.61
CA LYS A 36 -5.64 6.99 6.37
C LYS A 36 -6.97 6.29 6.12
N SER A 37 -7.15 5.68 4.95
CA SER A 37 -8.41 5.08 4.52
C SER A 37 -8.31 3.59 4.24
N LEU A 38 -7.14 3.09 3.85
CA LEU A 38 -6.89 1.69 3.57
C LEU A 38 -6.32 0.97 4.80
N ARG A 39 -6.89 -0.19 5.12
CA ARG A 39 -6.44 -1.07 6.20
C ARG A 39 -5.55 -2.17 5.65
N ASP A 40 -4.70 -2.72 6.51
CA ASP A 40 -3.80 -3.84 6.18
C ASP A 40 -2.90 -3.56 4.95
N LEU A 41 -2.42 -2.32 4.82
CA LEU A 41 -1.47 -1.91 3.79
C LEU A 41 -0.09 -2.49 4.14
N ARG A 42 0.34 -3.50 3.39
CA ARG A 42 1.52 -4.33 3.75
C ARG A 42 2.75 -4.04 2.92
N ILE A 43 2.57 -3.79 1.63
CA ILE A 43 3.65 -3.61 0.66
C ILE A 43 3.25 -2.44 -0.23
N ALA A 44 4.21 -1.55 -0.47
CA ALA A 44 4.17 -0.54 -1.52
C ALA A 44 5.48 -0.66 -2.29
N GLU A 45 5.39 -0.78 -3.60
CA GLU A 45 6.51 -0.93 -4.55
C GLU A 45 6.60 0.25 -5.51
#